data_AF-A0A7G9QHC4-F1
#
_entry.id   AF-A0A7G9QHC4-F1
#
_cell.length_a   1.000
_cell.length_b   1.000
_cell.length_c   1.000
_cell.angle_alpha   90.00
_cell.angle_beta   90.00
_cell.angle_gamma   90.00
#
_symmetry.space_group_name_H-M   'P 1'
#
loop_
_entity.id
_entity.type
_entity.pdbx_description
1 polymer ?
#
loop_
_entity_poly.entity_id
_entity_poly.type
_entity_poly.pdbx_seq_one_letter_code
_entity_poly.pdbx_strand_id
1 'polypeptide(L)' 'MEFDLNIETIVRQHDITIEEVLSKRMFSHFTEEQAKDVILTIKKMSIIIFNASEKREQKT' A
#
# COMPACT_ATOMS: atom_id res chain seq x y z
N MET A 1 6.58 -14.73 8.84
CA MET A 1 5.13 -14.69 8.58
C MET A 1 5.00 -14.70 7.08
N GLU A 2 4.82 -15.88 6.49
CA GLU A 2 4.54 -15.99 5.05
C GLU A 2 3.18 -15.34 4.81
N PHE A 3 3.16 -14.32 3.97
CA PHE A 3 1.92 -13.70 3.51
C PHE A 3 1.44 -14.55 2.33
N ASP A 4 0.43 -15.39 2.56
CA ASP A 4 -0.32 -16.01 1.47
C ASP A 4 -1.09 -14.90 0.73
N LEU A 5 -0.48 -14.37 -0.32
CA LEU A 5 -1.10 -13.44 -1.26
C LEU A 5 -2.12 -14.21 -2.09
N ASN A 6 -3.34 -14.37 -1.57
CA ASN A 6 -4.44 -14.91 -2.36
C ASN A 6 -4.86 -13.88 -3.44
N ILE A 7 -5.34 -14.37 -4.60
CA ILE A 7 -5.69 -13.53 -5.75
C ILE A 7 -6.72 -12.47 -5.37
N GLU A 8 -7.69 -12.79 -4.51
CA GLU A 8 -8.69 -11.84 -4.02
C GLU A 8 -8.08 -10.67 -3.23
N THR A 9 -6.97 -10.90 -2.53
CA THR A 9 -6.21 -9.86 -1.81
C THR A 9 -5.40 -8.99 -2.78
N ILE A 10 -5.04 -9.53 -3.95
CA ILE A 10 -4.33 -8.80 -5.01
C ILE A 10 -5.31 -7.87 -5.77
N VAL A 11 -6.56 -8.29 -5.99
CA VAL A 11 -7.58 -7.48 -6.69
C VAL A 11 -8.37 -6.59 -5.72
N ARG A 12 -7.64 -5.85 -4.89
CA ARG A 12 -8.23 -4.93 -3.92
C ARG A 12 -9.12 -3.90 -4.64
N GLN A 13 -10.42 -3.87 -4.29
CA GLN A 13 -11.43 -3.05 -4.99
C GLN A 13 -11.61 -1.64 -4.42
N HIS A 14 -10.97 -1.34 -3.29
CA HIS A 14 -11.06 -0.06 -2.63
C HIS A 14 -9.69 0.41 -2.13
N ASP A 15 -9.57 1.73 -1.93
CA ASP A 15 -8.39 2.32 -1.31
C ASP A 15 -8.14 1.80 0.10
N ILE A 16 -6.90 1.91 0.58
CA ILE A 16 -6.56 1.66 1.99
C ILE A 16 -7.30 2.68 2.86
N THR A 17 -8.06 2.21 3.85
CA THR A 17 -8.77 3.06 4.80
C THR A 17 -7.95 3.31 6.06
N ILE A 18 -8.34 4.34 6.83
CA ILE A 18 -7.70 4.68 8.10
C ILE A 18 -7.85 3.53 9.10
N GLU A 19 -9.04 2.92 9.15
CA GLU A 19 -9.34 1.81 10.06
C GLU A 19 -8.45 0.61 9.77
N GLU A 20 -8.20 0.30 8.50
CA GLU A 20 -7.29 -0.78 8.13
C GLU A 20 -5.84 -0.48 8.53
N VAL A 21 -5.39 0.77 8.40
CA VAL A 21 -4.06 1.17 8.88
C VAL A 21 -3.97 1.00 10.39
N LEU A 22 -4.91 1.58 11.13
CA LEU A 22 -4.94 1.54 12.59
C LEU A 22 -5.16 0.11 13.14
N SER A 23 -5.78 -0.79 12.36
CA SER A 23 -5.91 -2.21 12.72
C SER A 23 -4.56 -2.94 12.79
N LYS A 24 -3.51 -2.41 12.14
CA LYS A 24 -2.18 -3.02 12.19
C LYS A 24 -1.47 -2.59 13.48
N ARG A 25 -0.99 -3.57 14.24
CA ARG A 25 -0.25 -3.37 15.51
C ARG A 25 0.85 -2.31 15.42
N MET A 26 1.52 -2.20 14.28
CA MET A 26 2.59 -1.22 14.08
C MET A 26 2.10 0.23 13.98
N PHE A 27 0.84 0.46 13.60
CA PHE A 27 0.23 1.77 13.43
C PHE A 27 -0.94 2.02 14.39
N SER A 28 -1.25 1.09 15.29
CA SER A 28 -2.44 1.18 16.17
C SER A 28 -2.41 2.35 17.16
N HIS A 29 -1.25 2.99 17.32
CA HIS A 29 -1.05 4.15 18.18
C HIS A 29 -1.05 5.48 17.40
N PHE A 30 -1.25 5.43 16.08
CA PHE A 30 -1.25 6.62 15.24
C PHE A 30 -2.57 7.39 15.40
N THR A 31 -2.49 8.70 15.25
CA THR A 31 -3.68 9.53 15.01
C THR A 31 -4.23 9.27 13.62
N GLU A 32 -5.47 9.71 13.35
CA GLU A 32 -6.04 9.64 12.01
C GLU A 32 -5.20 10.40 10.97
N GLU A 33 -4.60 11.54 11.34
CA GLU A 33 -3.71 12.30 10.46
C GLU A 33 -2.45 11.50 10.10
N GLN A 34 -1.81 10.88 11.09
CA GLN A 34 -0.66 10.02 10.87
C GLN A 34 -1.02 8.79 10.01
N ALA A 35 -2.21 8.22 10.19
CA ALA A 35 -2.70 7.14 9.34
C ALA A 35 -2.91 7.59 7.89
N LYS A 36 -3.43 8.80 7.66
CA LYS A 36 -3.54 9.40 6.31
C LYS A 36 -2.17 9.56 5.66
N ASP A 37 -1.16 9.97 6.42
CA ASP A 37 0.22 10.08 5.91
C ASP A 37 0.81 8.73 5.49
N VAL A 38 0.53 7.67 6.24
CA VAL A 38 0.91 6.29 5.86
C VAL A 38 0.26 5.90 4.52
N ILE A 39 -1.05 6.13 4.37
CA ILE A 39 -1.79 5.81 3.14
C ILE A 39 -1.17 6.56 1.96
N LEU A 40 -0.91 7.86 2.11
CA LEU A 40 -0.30 8.68 1.07
C LEU A 40 1.10 8.18 0.70
N THR A 41 1.89 7.77 1.70
CA THR A 41 3.25 7.26 1.50
C THR A 41 3.24 5.96 0.70
N ILE A 42 2.34 5.03 1.04
CA ILE A 42 2.17 3.76 0.31
C ILE A 42 1.75 4.04 -1.14
N LYS A 43 0.78 4.94 -1.38
CA LYS A 43 0.35 5.32 -2.74
C LYS A 43 1.51 5.87 -3.58
N LYS A 44 2.32 6.79 -3.01
CA LYS A 44 3.49 7.34 -3.69
C LYS A 44 4.50 6.25 -4.03
N MET A 45 4.77 5.33 -3.10
CA MET A 45 5.70 4.23 -3.33
C MET A 45 5.21 3.29 -4.44
N SER A 46 3.93 2.95 -4.47
CA SER A 46 3.34 2.12 -5.53
C SER A 46 3.49 2.76 -6.91
N ILE A 47 3.25 4.07 -7.03
CA ILE A 47 3.45 4.82 -8.28
C ILE A 47 4.91 4.79 -8.71
N ILE A 48 5.85 4.96 -7.78
CA ILE A 48 7.30 4.90 -8.09
C ILE A 48 7.67 3.52 -8.62
N ILE A 49 7.21 2.44 -7.96
CA ILE A 49 7.49 1.06 -8.35
C ILE A 49 6.92 0.78 -9.74
N PHE A 50 5.65 1.14 -9.99
CA PHE A 50 5.01 0.99 -11.28
C PHE A 50 5.76 1.75 -12.40
N ASN A 51 6.08 3.02 -12.15
CA ASN A 51 6.83 3.82 -13.14
C ASN A 51 8.23 3.24 -13.39
N ALA A 52 8.85 2.63 -12.39
CA ALA A 52 10.15 1.98 -12.54
C ALA A 52 10.05 0.66 -13.33
N SER A 53 8.97 -0.12 -13.17
CA SER A 53 8.75 -1.34 -13.97
C SER A 53 8.47 -1.01 -15.43
N GLU A 54 7.57 -0.07 -15.71
CA GLU A 54 7.25 0.36 -17.09
C GLU A 54 8.49 0.86 -17.84
N LYS A 55 9.36 1.64 -17.17
CA LYS A 55 10.61 2.13 -17.76
C LYS A 55 11.62 1.03 -18.06
N ARG A 56 11.54 -0.13 -17.40
CA ARG A 56 12.38 -1.30 -17.72
C ARG A 56 11.86 -2.04 -18.94
N GLU A 57 10.54 -2.18 -19.06
CA GLU A 57 9.90 -2.83 -20.21
C GLU A 57 10.11 -2.04 -21.51
N GLN A 58 10.12 -0.72 -21.47
CA GLN A 58 10.41 0.13 -22.65
C GLN A 58 11.88 0.11 -23.13
N LYS A 59 12.80 -0.43 -22.33
CA LYS A 59 14.24 -0.50 -22.66
C LYS A 59 14.68 -1.89 -23.12
N THR A 60 13.76 -2.85 -23.22
CA THR A 60 13.99 -4.22 -23.70
C THR A 60 13.32 -4.37 -25.05
#